data_AF-B8I460-F1
#
_entry.id   AF-B8I460-F1
#
_cell.length_a   1.000
_cell.length_b   1.000
_cell.length_c   1.000
_cell.angle_alpha   90.00
_cell.angle_beta   90.00
_cell.angle_gamma   90.00
#
_symmetry.space_group_name_H-M   'P 1'
#
loop_
_entity.id
_entity.type
_entity.pdbx_description
1 polymer ?
#
loop_
_entity_poly.entity_id
_entity_poly.type
_entity_poly.pdbx_seq_one_letter_code
_entity_poly.pdbx_strand_id
1 'polypeptide(L)'
;MTKQEISQILEGLVNDFIDEKIGKGEVVDKLITSINPLEIYNLENELLITDCYFAIKHLGEDGYETTIKELVYFRECFMGIKKYDTEQKNQFILGQI
;
A
#
# COMPACT_ATOMS: atom_id res chain seq x y z
N MET A 1 -6.69 0.00 16.24
CA MET A 1 -6.21 -1.25 15.65
C MET A 1 -4.73 -1.41 15.97
N THR A 2 -4.25 -2.64 16.04
CA THR A 2 -2.83 -2.95 16.14
C THR A 2 -2.15 -2.80 14.78
N LYS A 3 -0.82 -2.59 14.80
CA LYS A 3 0.02 -2.61 13.59
C LYS A 3 -0.25 -3.85 12.72
N GLN A 4 -0.39 -5.01 13.34
CA GLN A 4 -0.54 -6.27 12.65
C GLN A 4 -1.88 -6.36 11.91
N GLU A 5 -2.97 -5.89 12.55
CA GLU A 5 -4.29 -5.84 11.90
C GLU A 5 -4.29 -4.89 10.69
N ILE A 6 -3.68 -3.71 10.83
CA ILE A 6 -3.56 -2.76 9.72
C ILE A 6 -2.73 -3.36 8.58
N SER A 7 -1.62 -4.02 8.91
CA SER A 7 -0.76 -4.67 7.92
C SER A 7 -1.52 -5.75 7.14
N GLN A 8 -2.32 -6.57 7.81
CA GLN A 8 -3.12 -7.62 7.18
C GLN A 8 -4.20 -7.05 6.26
N ILE A 9 -4.83 -5.95 6.64
CA ILE A 9 -5.81 -5.27 5.79
C ILE A 9 -5.12 -4.72 4.54
N LEU A 10 -4.02 -4.00 4.69
CA LEU A 10 -3.29 -3.42 3.56
C LEU A 10 -2.77 -4.52 2.62
N GLU A 11 -2.17 -5.58 3.16
CA GLU A 11 -1.74 -6.74 2.37
C GLU A 11 -2.90 -7.36 1.58
N GLY A 12 -4.06 -7.55 2.23
CA GLY A 12 -5.27 -8.07 1.59
C GLY A 12 -5.74 -7.19 0.43
N LEU A 13 -5.80 -5.87 0.65
CA LEU A 13 -6.23 -4.90 -0.38
C LEU A 13 -5.26 -4.85 -1.56
N VAL A 14 -3.95 -4.86 -1.30
CA VAL A 14 -2.91 -4.92 -2.34
C VAL A 14 -3.05 -6.19 -3.17
N ASN A 15 -3.21 -7.34 -2.50
CA ASN A 15 -3.36 -8.63 -3.18
C ASN A 15 -4.63 -8.67 -4.04
N ASP A 16 -5.77 -8.26 -3.49
CA ASP A 16 -7.04 -8.30 -4.22
C ASP A 16 -7.05 -7.35 -5.43
N PHE A 17 -6.38 -6.20 -5.32
CA PHE A 17 -6.26 -5.27 -6.45
C PHE A 17 -5.27 -5.78 -7.51
N ILE A 18 -4.08 -6.29 -7.12
CA ILE A 18 -3.10 -6.84 -8.06
C ILE A 18 -3.62 -8.08 -8.77
N ASP A 19 -4.35 -8.94 -8.05
CA ASP A 19 -4.96 -10.15 -8.60
C ASP A 19 -6.26 -9.85 -9.39
N GLU A 20 -6.56 -8.56 -9.65
CA GLU A 20 -7.71 -8.07 -10.42
C GLU A 20 -9.08 -8.52 -9.88
N LYS A 21 -9.17 -8.86 -8.59
CA LYS A 21 -10.44 -9.25 -7.95
C LYS A 21 -11.34 -8.04 -7.67
N ILE A 22 -10.74 -6.88 -7.47
CA ILE A 22 -11.43 -5.60 -7.18
C ILE A 22 -10.84 -4.46 -8.01
N GLY A 23 -11.68 -3.50 -8.36
CA GLY A 23 -11.28 -2.31 -9.12
C GLY A 23 -10.70 -1.19 -8.24
N LYS A 24 -10.17 -0.14 -8.88
CA LYS A 24 -9.58 1.03 -8.21
C LYS A 24 -10.52 1.70 -7.20
N GLY A 25 -11.78 1.95 -7.60
CA GLY A 25 -12.77 2.57 -6.70
C GLY A 25 -13.06 1.69 -5.49
N GLU A 26 -13.24 0.39 -5.71
CA GLU A 26 -13.57 -0.56 -4.64
C GLU A 26 -12.42 -0.74 -3.64
N VAL A 27 -11.16 -0.79 -4.09
CA VAL A 27 -10.02 -0.91 -3.15
C VAL A 27 -9.86 0.33 -2.29
N VAL A 28 -10.10 1.53 -2.85
CA VAL A 28 -10.10 2.80 -2.10
C VAL A 28 -11.25 2.82 -1.10
N ASP A 29 -12.46 2.45 -1.53
CA ASP A 29 -13.64 2.41 -0.65
C ASP A 29 -13.45 1.43 0.52
N LYS A 30 -12.90 0.24 0.25
CA LYS A 30 -12.55 -0.72 1.29
C LYS A 30 -11.47 -0.20 2.23
N LEU A 31 -10.48 0.53 1.74
CA LEU A 31 -9.45 1.15 2.58
C LEU A 31 -10.06 2.14 3.59
N ILE A 32 -10.82 3.13 3.10
CA ILE A 32 -11.37 4.22 3.92
C ILE A 32 -12.44 3.75 4.90
N THR A 33 -13.10 2.63 4.60
CA THR A 33 -14.09 2.02 5.50
C THR A 33 -13.46 1.09 6.54
N SER A 34 -12.26 0.56 6.28
CA SER A 34 -11.59 -0.41 7.15
C SER A 34 -10.56 0.21 8.09
N ILE A 35 -9.90 1.31 7.70
CA ILE A 35 -8.81 1.91 8.45
C ILE A 35 -9.10 3.39 8.70
N ASN A 36 -9.05 3.81 9.97
CA ASN A 36 -9.14 5.23 10.30
C ASN A 36 -7.77 5.90 10.04
N PRO A 37 -7.69 7.01 9.28
CA PRO A 37 -6.44 7.71 9.03
C PRO A 37 -5.66 8.08 10.31
N LEU A 38 -6.35 8.39 11.42
CA LEU A 38 -5.72 8.68 12.70
C LEU A 38 -4.88 7.51 13.24
N GLU A 39 -5.28 6.29 12.93
CA GLU A 39 -4.53 5.09 13.35
C GLU A 39 -3.21 4.98 12.58
N ILE A 40 -3.18 5.39 11.31
CA ILE A 40 -1.96 5.43 10.50
C ILE A 40 -1.00 6.50 11.05
N TYR A 41 -1.50 7.71 11.35
CA TYR A 41 -0.66 8.78 11.90
C TYR A 41 -0.06 8.44 13.26
N ASN A 42 -0.69 7.55 14.03
CA ASN A 42 -0.21 7.11 15.35
C ASN A 42 0.84 5.99 15.27
N LEU A 43 1.11 5.42 14.10
CA LEU A 43 2.16 4.41 13.93
C LEU A 43 3.52 5.08 13.76
N GLU A 44 4.25 5.22 14.87
CA GLU A 44 5.64 5.71 14.82
C GLU A 44 6.54 4.72 14.05
N ASN A 45 7.32 5.24 13.09
CA ASN A 45 8.35 4.51 12.34
C ASN A 45 7.87 3.33 11.46
N GLU A 46 6.57 3.22 11.14
CA GLU A 46 6.03 2.17 10.27
C GLU A 46 5.90 2.61 8.81
N LEU A 47 7.04 2.88 8.17
CA LEU A 47 7.07 3.46 6.81
C LEU A 47 6.32 2.63 5.77
N LEU A 48 6.43 1.29 5.80
CA LEU A 48 5.71 0.40 4.88
C LEU A 48 4.20 0.62 4.93
N ILE A 49 3.64 0.66 6.15
CA ILE A 49 2.21 0.79 6.38
C ILE A 49 1.73 2.16 5.92
N THR A 50 2.43 3.22 6.36
CA THR A 50 2.07 4.59 6.04
C THR A 50 2.13 4.85 4.54
N ASP A 51 3.21 4.42 3.88
CA ASP A 51 3.40 4.61 2.44
C ASP A 51 2.37 3.82 1.62
N CYS A 52 2.17 2.53 1.95
CA CYS A 52 1.16 1.70 1.28
C CYS A 52 -0.26 2.27 1.45
N TYR A 53 -0.61 2.76 2.64
CA TYR A 53 -1.92 3.37 2.89
C TYR A 53 -2.16 4.57 1.97
N PHE A 54 -1.20 5.49 1.86
CA PHE A 54 -1.36 6.68 1.02
C PHE A 54 -1.32 6.35 -0.47
N ALA A 55 -0.52 5.36 -0.89
CA ALA A 55 -0.53 4.88 -2.27
C ALA A 55 -1.92 4.34 -2.67
N ILE A 56 -2.53 3.48 -1.83
CA ILE A 56 -3.88 2.99 -2.12
C ILE A 56 -4.90 4.14 -2.07
N LYS A 57 -4.84 5.02 -1.06
CA LYS A 57 -5.77 6.14 -0.90
C LYS A 57 -5.82 7.03 -2.14
N HIS A 58 -4.68 7.28 -2.79
CA HIS A 58 -4.58 8.15 -3.96
C HIS A 58 -4.61 7.40 -5.30
N LEU A 59 -4.86 6.09 -5.31
CA LEU A 59 -4.88 5.23 -6.52
C LEU A 59 -5.89 5.70 -7.60
N GLY A 60 -6.95 6.39 -7.17
CA GLY A 60 -8.00 6.94 -8.02
C GLY A 60 -7.98 8.46 -8.17
N GLU A 61 -6.98 9.15 -7.63
CA GLU A 61 -6.89 10.61 -7.71
C GLU A 61 -6.14 11.04 -8.98
N ASP A 62 -6.77 11.90 -9.78
CA ASP A 62 -6.14 12.47 -10.98
C ASP A 62 -4.89 13.28 -10.60
N GLY A 63 -3.76 12.96 -11.23
CA GLY A 63 -2.47 13.60 -10.97
C GLY A 63 -1.59 12.91 -9.91
N TYR A 64 -2.08 11.84 -9.27
CA TYR A 64 -1.28 10.95 -8.43
C TYR A 64 -1.14 9.58 -9.10
N GLU A 65 0.05 9.31 -9.67
CA GLU A 65 0.33 8.00 -10.30
C GLU A 65 0.84 7.00 -9.26
N THR A 66 -0.07 6.37 -8.51
CA THR A 66 0.27 5.09 -7.88
C THR A 66 0.30 4.02 -8.98
N THR A 67 1.49 3.46 -9.22
CA THR A 67 1.69 2.49 -10.31
C THR A 67 1.44 1.06 -9.83
N ILE A 68 1.09 0.15 -10.74
CA ILE A 68 1.00 -1.28 -10.42
C ILE A 68 2.34 -1.82 -9.88
N LYS A 69 3.46 -1.33 -10.41
CA LYS A 69 4.80 -1.72 -9.91
C LYS A 69 5.00 -1.35 -8.45
N GLU A 70 4.56 -0.17 -8.05
CA GLU A 70 4.63 0.26 -6.66
C GLU A 70 3.83 -0.67 -5.74
N LEU A 71 2.63 -1.07 -6.15
CA LEU A 71 1.81 -2.02 -5.39
C LEU A 71 2.46 -3.42 -5.31
N VAL A 72 3.10 -3.88 -6.40
CA VAL A 72 3.86 -5.13 -6.40
C VAL A 72 5.01 -5.07 -5.39
N TYR A 73 5.70 -3.93 -5.29
CA TYR A 73 6.76 -3.75 -4.30
C TYR A 73 6.22 -3.87 -2.86
N PHE A 74 5.06 -3.28 -2.57
CA PHE A 74 4.42 -3.44 -1.26
C PHE A 74 4.05 -4.90 -0.98
N ARG A 75 3.48 -5.62 -1.97
CA ARG A 75 3.17 -7.06 -1.86
C ARG A 75 4.40 -7.86 -1.45
N GLU A 76 5.52 -7.66 -2.14
CA GLU A 76 6.80 -8.33 -1.81
C GLU A 76 7.31 -7.99 -0.41
N CYS A 77 7.09 -6.76 0.05
CA CYS A 77 7.43 -6.35 1.41
C CYS A 77 6.54 -7.03 2.47
N PHE A 78 5.23 -7.10 2.26
CA PHE A 78 4.31 -7.78 3.19
C PHE A 78 4.57 -9.29 3.26
N MET A 79 4.93 -9.91 2.13
CA MET A 79 5.33 -11.32 2.08
C MET A 79 6.71 -11.61 2.70
N GLY A 80 7.45 -10.59 3.13
CA GLY A 80 8.80 -10.73 3.67
C GLY A 80 9.87 -11.10 2.64
N ILE A 81 9.57 -10.99 1.35
CA ILE A 81 10.54 -11.19 0.25
C ILE A 81 11.51 -10.02 0.21
N LYS A 82 11.00 -8.79 0.42
CA LYS A 82 11.79 -7.56 0.50
C LYS A 82 11.63 -6.91 1.86
N LYS A 83 12.66 -6.21 2.30
CA LYS A 83 12.54 -5.26 3.40
C LYS A 83 12.16 -3.91 2.80
N TYR A 84 11.11 -3.29 3.35
CA TYR A 84 10.70 -1.98 2.87
C TYR A 84 11.83 -0.96 3.03
N ASP A 85 12.09 -0.26 1.94
CA ASP A 85 13.03 0.83 1.82
C ASP A 85 12.54 1.78 0.73
N THR A 86 12.50 3.07 1.02
CA THR A 86 11.93 4.09 0.13
C THR A 86 12.82 4.34 -1.10
N GLU A 87 14.15 4.26 -0.96
CA GLU A 87 15.07 4.44 -2.08
C GLU A 87 14.97 3.28 -3.07
N GLN A 88 14.98 2.04 -2.56
CA GLN A 88 14.78 0.84 -3.37
C GLN A 88 13.41 0.82 -4.04
N LYS A 89 12.35 1.24 -3.33
CA LYS A 89 11.02 1.39 -3.93
C LYS A 89 11.08 2.30 -5.16
N ASN A 90 11.68 3.49 -5.02
CA ASN A 90 11.76 4.46 -6.11
C ASN A 90 12.58 3.92 -7.29
N GLN A 91 13.70 3.25 -7.03
CA GLN A 91 14.50 2.61 -8.09
C GLN A 91 13.71 1.52 -8.82
N PHE A 92 12.94 0.70 -8.09
CA PHE A 92 12.10 -0.36 -8.65
C PHE A 92 10.98 0.21 -9.55
N ILE A 93 10.32 1.28 -9.10
CA ILE A 93 9.27 1.95 -9.88
C ILE A 93 9.86 2.53 -11.18
N LEU A 94 11.03 3.16 -11.10
CA LEU A 94 11.75 3.73 -12.25
C LEU A 94 12.40 2.68 -13.16
N GLY A 95 12.37 1.39 -12.80
CA GLY A 95 13.00 0.31 -13.57
C GLY A 95 14.52 0.36 -13.57
N GLN A 96 15.11 0.95 -12.53
CA GLN A 96 16.56 1.00 -12.33
C GLN A 96 17.11 -0.25 -11.63
N ILE A 97 16.22 -1.09 -11.08
CA ILE A 97 16.46 -2.41 -10.50
C ILE A 97 15.28 -3.35 -10.77
#